data_AF-A0A9D1LNS7-F1
#
_entry.id   AF-A0A9D1LNS7-F1
#
_cell.length_a   1.000
_cell.length_b   1.000
_cell.length_c   1.000
_cell.angle_alpha   90.00
_cell.angle_beta   90.00
_cell.angle_gamma   90.00
#
_symmetry.space_group_name_H-M   'P 1'
#
loop_
_entity.id
_entity.type
_entity.pdbx_description
1 polymer ?
#
loop_
_entity_poly.entity_id
_entity_poly.type
_entity_poly.pdbx_seq_one_letter_code
_entity_poly.pdbx_strand_id
1 'polypeptide(L)'
;MRLLSERQTDSENLSFSAICLSLVGVVSCLSSFFPLLSLFAVLFLPLVGAVESYCCKTRYIVAFALGAGIIGPLLGAYSVDNVLFFVLPSVYAGLAYGYGLRKGMGDEILVFVSALVETILFFASVAFIYAVYGIDMRKAVFSLLGKDGEAAYAIFPLFGFAYSLCQAGISHLIIYNLGNRMSMQPQKGLDISAFEDGFAILMLAACFGIAYLDISAAYLCFGLGAYFALYSLRRIVKGRWLIACAIALCAITMLASAYLYSKLPQNAGMISFALFLLPLPAVSLASKLIGLAKKPAKGHRDDEK
;
A
#
# COMPACT_ATOMS: atom_id res chain seq x y z
N MET A 1 15.04 -4.91 26.91
CA MET A 1 14.17 -5.43 25.83
C MET A 1 15.04 -6.11 24.76
N ARG A 2 15.19 -7.45 24.78
CA ARG A 2 15.93 -8.27 23.78
C ARG A 2 15.01 -8.91 22.72
N LEU A 3 13.70 -8.66 22.80
CA LEU A 3 12.68 -9.33 22.00
C LEU A 3 12.60 -8.87 20.54
N LEU A 4 13.28 -7.79 20.14
CA LEU A 4 13.13 -7.18 18.80
C LEU A 4 14.48 -6.85 18.14
N SER A 5 15.58 -7.40 18.66
CA SER A 5 16.86 -7.35 17.98
C SER A 5 16.85 -8.29 16.78
N GLU A 6 17.60 -7.91 15.75
CA GLU A 6 17.88 -8.78 14.61
C GLU A 6 18.40 -10.14 15.10
N ARG A 7 17.81 -11.23 14.59
CA ARG A 7 18.11 -12.60 15.02
C ARG A 7 19.39 -13.09 14.36
N GLN A 8 20.37 -13.43 15.18
CA GLN A 8 21.70 -13.80 14.71
C GLN A 8 21.80 -15.30 14.44
N THR A 9 21.19 -16.12 15.29
CA THR A 9 21.29 -17.59 15.21
C THR A 9 20.11 -18.22 14.47
N ASP A 10 20.32 -19.40 13.92
CA ASP A 10 19.31 -20.10 13.12
C ASP A 10 18.14 -20.62 13.96
N SER A 11 18.40 -21.03 15.20
CA SER A 11 17.38 -21.42 16.17
C SER A 11 16.49 -20.25 16.58
N GLU A 12 17.05 -19.06 16.80
CA GLU A 12 16.28 -17.85 17.11
C GLU A 12 15.37 -17.44 15.95
N ASN A 13 15.88 -17.47 14.71
CA ASN A 13 15.10 -17.13 13.53
C ASN A 13 13.94 -18.13 13.34
N LEU A 14 14.22 -19.44 13.42
CA LEU A 14 13.21 -20.48 13.26
C LEU A 14 12.11 -20.37 14.32
N SER A 15 12.50 -20.20 15.59
CA SER A 15 11.55 -20.10 16.70
C SER A 15 10.69 -18.85 16.58
N PHE A 16 11.28 -17.72 16.17
CA PHE A 16 10.55 -16.48 16.00
C PHE A 16 9.55 -16.54 14.84
N SER A 17 9.98 -17.03 13.67
CA SER A 17 9.08 -17.22 12.54
C SER A 17 7.96 -18.23 12.87
N ALA A 18 8.22 -19.28 13.66
CA ALA A 18 7.19 -20.21 14.13
C ALA A 18 6.16 -19.56 15.07
N ILE A 19 6.61 -18.67 15.98
CA ILE A 19 5.71 -17.90 16.85
C ILE A 19 4.84 -16.97 16.01
N CYS A 20 5.42 -16.19 15.10
CA CYS A 20 4.67 -15.32 14.21
C CYS A 20 3.67 -16.12 13.37
N LEU A 21 4.06 -17.30 12.88
CA LEU A 21 3.23 -18.13 12.03
C LEU A 21 2.06 -18.75 12.81
N SER A 22 2.29 -19.09 14.08
CA SER A 22 1.24 -19.52 14.99
C SER A 22 0.22 -18.41 15.25
N LEU A 23 0.66 -17.16 15.38
CA LEU A 23 -0.24 -16.00 15.49
C LEU A 23 -1.10 -15.83 14.24
N VAL A 24 -0.53 -15.97 13.05
CA VAL A 24 -1.30 -15.98 11.78
C VAL A 24 -2.36 -17.08 11.83
N GLY A 25 -1.98 -18.31 12.20
CA GLY A 25 -2.90 -19.44 12.31
C GLY A 25 -4.05 -19.22 13.29
N VAL A 26 -3.76 -18.66 14.47
CA VAL A 26 -4.79 -18.31 15.47
C VAL A 26 -5.76 -17.28 14.91
N VAL A 27 -5.25 -16.21 14.29
CA VAL A 27 -6.09 -15.17 13.70
C VAL A 27 -6.91 -15.72 12.52
N SER A 28 -6.34 -16.59 11.69
CA SER A 28 -7.07 -17.27 10.61
C SER A 28 -8.24 -18.10 11.15
N CYS A 29 -7.98 -18.94 12.16
CA CYS A 29 -9.00 -19.75 12.82
C CYS A 29 -10.11 -18.87 13.42
N LEU A 30 -9.74 -17.84 14.18
CA LEU A 30 -10.71 -16.91 14.77
C LEU A 30 -11.53 -16.16 13.72
N SER A 31 -10.90 -15.72 12.63
CA SER A 31 -11.57 -14.99 11.55
C SER A 31 -12.59 -15.87 10.81
N SER A 32 -12.37 -17.19 10.78
CA SER A 32 -13.34 -18.12 10.19
C SER A 32 -14.60 -18.29 11.03
N PHE A 33 -14.52 -18.20 12.35
CA PHE A 33 -15.70 -18.30 13.23
C PHE A 33 -16.38 -16.95 13.48
N PHE A 34 -15.62 -15.86 13.43
CA PHE A 34 -16.12 -14.52 13.70
C PHE A 34 -15.70 -13.58 12.55
N PRO A 35 -16.53 -13.41 11.52
CA PRO A 35 -16.20 -12.58 10.37
C PRO A 35 -15.87 -11.13 10.74
N LEU A 36 -16.46 -10.59 11.81
CA LEU A 36 -16.13 -9.24 12.31
C LEU A 36 -14.70 -9.13 12.86
N LEU A 37 -14.08 -10.23 13.31
CA LEU A 37 -12.68 -10.24 13.74
C LEU A 37 -11.72 -10.04 12.57
N SER A 38 -12.14 -10.27 11.32
CA SER A 38 -11.32 -9.97 10.14
C SER A 38 -10.92 -8.50 10.06
N LEU A 39 -11.77 -7.59 10.54
CA LEU A 39 -11.47 -6.14 10.62
C LEU A 39 -10.34 -5.84 11.61
N PHE A 40 -10.23 -6.61 12.69
CA PHE A 40 -9.11 -6.50 13.63
C PHE A 40 -7.86 -7.22 13.12
N ALA A 41 -8.04 -8.34 12.40
CA ALA A 41 -6.95 -9.07 11.73
C ALA A 41 -6.20 -8.17 10.74
N VAL A 42 -6.94 -7.35 10.00
CA VAL A 42 -6.44 -6.30 9.09
C VAL A 42 -5.47 -5.32 9.76
N LEU A 43 -5.60 -5.06 11.07
CA LEU A 43 -4.71 -4.16 11.81
C LEU A 43 -3.53 -4.89 12.48
N PHE A 44 -3.77 -6.10 12.98
CA PHE A 44 -2.79 -6.85 13.74
C PHE A 44 -1.82 -7.66 12.87
N LEU A 45 -2.31 -8.29 11.80
CA LEU A 45 -1.49 -9.14 10.93
C LEU A 45 -0.39 -8.40 10.18
N PRO A 46 -0.60 -7.16 9.67
CA PRO A 46 0.48 -6.40 9.07
C PRO A 46 1.62 -6.14 10.06
N LEU A 47 1.31 -5.94 11.35
CA LEU A 47 2.33 -5.79 12.39
C LEU A 47 3.13 -7.08 12.58
N VAL A 48 2.47 -8.24 12.61
CA VAL A 48 3.15 -9.54 12.72
C VAL A 48 4.11 -9.76 11.54
N GLY A 49 3.65 -9.51 10.31
CA GLY A 49 4.48 -9.61 9.11
C GLY A 49 5.64 -8.60 9.09
N ALA A 50 5.40 -7.37 9.53
CA ALA A 50 6.42 -6.33 9.56
C ALA A 50 7.51 -6.64 10.61
N VAL A 51 7.12 -7.12 11.78
CA VAL A 51 8.07 -7.51 12.84
C VAL A 51 8.89 -8.73 12.42
N GLU A 52 8.26 -9.74 11.80
CA GLU A 52 8.96 -10.93 11.29
C GLU A 52 10.02 -10.54 10.26
N SER A 53 9.61 -9.83 9.21
CA SER A 53 10.48 -9.46 8.10
C SER A 53 11.60 -8.49 8.50
N TYR A 54 11.38 -7.67 9.52
CA TYR A 54 12.40 -6.78 10.07
C TYR A 54 13.44 -7.54 10.92
N CYS A 55 12.99 -8.45 11.79
CA CYS A 55 13.87 -9.11 12.76
C CYS A 55 14.58 -10.36 12.22
N CYS A 56 14.04 -11.06 11.22
CA CYS A 56 14.59 -12.32 10.72
C CYS A 56 15.48 -12.15 9.48
N LYS A 57 16.39 -13.12 9.22
CA LYS A 57 17.18 -13.17 7.98
C LYS A 57 16.29 -13.52 6.78
N THR A 58 16.60 -13.01 5.59
CA THR A 58 15.78 -13.13 4.36
C THR A 58 15.27 -14.54 4.06
N ARG A 59 16.09 -15.58 4.27
CA ARG A 59 15.68 -16.98 4.04
C ARG A 59 14.50 -17.41 4.92
N TYR A 60 14.39 -16.89 6.13
CA TYR A 60 13.30 -17.20 7.06
C TYR A 60 12.04 -16.38 6.75
N ILE A 61 12.20 -15.17 6.20
CA ILE A 61 11.08 -14.39 5.66
C ILE A 61 10.35 -15.18 4.57
N VAL A 62 11.11 -15.80 3.66
CA VAL A 62 10.54 -16.66 2.60
C VAL A 62 9.85 -17.89 3.20
N ALA A 63 10.48 -18.56 4.17
CA ALA A 63 9.88 -19.71 4.84
C ALA A 63 8.58 -19.33 5.57
N PHE A 64 8.56 -18.17 6.25
CA PHE A 64 7.37 -17.62 6.90
C PHE A 64 6.28 -17.28 5.88
N ALA A 65 6.64 -16.63 4.77
CA ALA A 65 5.71 -16.28 3.70
C ALA A 65 5.03 -17.52 3.09
N LEU A 66 5.78 -18.59 2.84
CA LEU A 66 5.23 -19.87 2.37
C LEU A 66 4.38 -20.54 3.47
N GLY A 67 4.87 -20.55 4.70
CA GLY A 67 4.15 -21.08 5.85
C GLY A 67 2.81 -20.41 6.04
N ALA A 68 2.74 -19.07 5.96
CA ALA A 68 1.51 -18.30 6.13
C ALA A 68 0.50 -18.62 5.02
N GLY A 69 0.97 -18.78 3.79
CA GLY A 69 0.15 -19.18 2.64
C GLY A 69 -0.46 -20.59 2.76
N ILE A 70 0.15 -21.47 3.56
CA ILE A 70 -0.36 -22.83 3.81
C ILE A 70 -1.22 -22.87 5.08
N ILE A 71 -0.66 -22.41 6.20
CA ILE A 71 -1.28 -22.53 7.53
C ILE A 71 -2.52 -21.65 7.64
N GLY A 72 -2.53 -20.46 7.03
CA GLY A 72 -3.69 -19.59 7.06
C GLY A 72 -4.93 -20.29 6.49
N PRO A 73 -4.93 -20.70 5.21
CA PRO A 73 -6.05 -21.40 4.61
C PRO A 73 -6.38 -22.74 5.28
N LEU A 74 -5.37 -23.48 5.73
CA LEU A 74 -5.58 -24.77 6.40
C LEU A 74 -6.34 -24.63 7.73
N LEU A 75 -5.93 -23.67 8.57
CA LEU A 75 -6.55 -23.46 9.88
C LEU A 75 -7.83 -22.63 9.81
N GLY A 76 -8.02 -21.86 8.73
CA GLY A 76 -9.26 -21.15 8.46
C GLY A 76 -10.15 -21.81 7.40
N ALA A 77 -10.05 -23.13 7.24
CA ALA A 77 -10.74 -23.89 6.20
C ALA A 77 -12.28 -23.76 6.23
N TYR A 78 -12.86 -23.38 7.37
CA TYR A 78 -14.31 -23.14 7.48
C TYR A 78 -14.78 -21.92 6.66
N SER A 79 -13.91 -20.94 6.45
CA SER A 79 -14.19 -19.76 5.61
C SER A 79 -12.91 -19.33 4.89
N VAL A 80 -12.52 -20.15 3.91
CA VAL A 80 -11.31 -19.95 3.10
C VAL A 80 -11.37 -18.62 2.37
N ASP A 81 -12.55 -18.21 1.91
CA ASP A 81 -12.82 -16.91 1.29
C ASP A 81 -12.36 -15.74 2.17
N ASN A 82 -12.72 -15.72 3.46
CA ASN A 82 -12.31 -14.66 4.38
C ASN A 82 -10.80 -14.68 4.63
N VAL A 83 -10.18 -15.86 4.71
CA VAL A 83 -8.73 -15.97 4.90
C VAL A 83 -7.97 -15.46 3.68
N LEU A 84 -8.38 -15.86 2.48
CA LEU A 84 -7.76 -15.41 1.24
C LEU A 84 -7.95 -13.91 1.03
N PHE A 85 -9.11 -13.37 1.38
CA PHE A 85 -9.45 -11.97 1.11
C PHE A 85 -8.88 -10.99 2.13
N PHE A 86 -8.82 -11.37 3.42
CA PHE A 86 -8.41 -10.46 4.49
C PHE A 86 -7.09 -10.86 5.12
N VAL A 87 -6.92 -12.14 5.47
CA VAL A 87 -5.76 -12.58 6.27
C VAL A 87 -4.48 -12.58 5.43
N LEU A 88 -4.46 -13.27 4.29
CA LEU A 88 -3.24 -13.36 3.47
C LEU A 88 -2.76 -11.99 2.98
N PRO A 89 -3.59 -11.13 2.34
CA PRO A 89 -3.13 -9.82 1.87
C PRO A 89 -2.52 -8.99 2.99
N SER A 90 -3.13 -9.01 4.18
CA SER A 90 -2.62 -8.30 5.36
C SER A 90 -1.24 -8.79 5.81
N VAL A 91 -1.00 -10.11 5.83
CA VAL A 91 0.30 -10.68 6.22
C VAL A 91 1.37 -10.31 5.21
N TYR A 92 1.10 -10.47 3.91
CA TYR A 92 2.08 -10.17 2.86
C TYR A 92 2.35 -8.66 2.72
N ALA A 93 1.34 -7.82 2.92
CA ALA A 93 1.53 -6.36 3.02
C ALA A 93 2.47 -6.00 4.18
N GLY A 94 2.27 -6.63 5.34
CA GLY A 94 3.18 -6.50 6.49
C GLY A 94 4.60 -6.95 6.20
N LEU A 95 4.78 -8.08 5.51
CA LEU A 95 6.10 -8.58 5.10
C LEU A 95 6.82 -7.60 4.15
N ALA A 96 6.09 -7.05 3.19
CA ALA A 96 6.62 -6.03 2.28
C ALA A 96 7.04 -4.77 3.05
N TYR A 97 6.21 -4.33 4.00
CA TYR A 97 6.49 -3.20 4.86
C TYR A 97 7.78 -3.40 5.67
N GLY A 98 7.89 -4.48 6.44
CA GLY A 98 9.02 -4.68 7.34
C GLY A 98 10.33 -4.97 6.59
N TYR A 99 10.27 -5.65 5.45
CA TYR A 99 11.42 -5.81 4.57
C TYR A 99 11.90 -4.46 4.02
N GLY A 100 10.97 -3.60 3.57
CA GLY A 100 11.31 -2.26 3.11
C GLY A 100 11.92 -1.39 4.21
N LEU A 101 11.37 -1.49 5.44
CA LEU A 101 11.86 -0.76 6.60
C LEU A 101 13.31 -1.16 6.92
N ARG A 102 13.62 -2.47 6.86
CA ARG A 102 14.97 -3.00 7.02
C ARG A 102 15.94 -2.48 5.95
N LYS A 103 15.45 -2.22 4.73
CA LYS A 103 16.24 -1.66 3.62
C LYS A 103 16.35 -0.13 3.65
N GLY A 104 15.79 0.55 4.64
CA GLY A 104 15.86 2.01 4.76
C GLY A 104 15.01 2.75 3.72
N MET A 105 13.93 2.14 3.24
CA MET A 105 13.00 2.80 2.35
C MET A 105 12.25 3.91 3.10
N GLY A 106 11.99 5.03 2.41
CA GLY A 106 11.20 6.13 2.96
C GLY A 106 9.75 5.72 3.24
N ASP A 107 9.12 6.37 4.22
CA ASP A 107 7.75 6.09 4.67
C ASP A 107 6.75 6.08 3.51
N GLU A 108 6.98 6.93 2.51
CA GLU A 108 6.20 7.04 1.28
C GLU A 108 6.13 5.74 0.50
N ILE A 109 7.30 5.15 0.27
CA ILE A 109 7.42 3.94 -0.52
C ILE A 109 7.00 2.75 0.34
N LEU A 110 7.26 2.77 1.65
CA LEU A 110 6.78 1.72 2.55
C LEU A 110 5.26 1.56 2.47
N VAL A 111 4.52 2.66 2.64
CA VAL A 111 3.05 2.65 2.54
C VAL A 111 2.62 2.25 1.13
N PHE A 112 3.23 2.83 0.09
CA PHE A 112 2.88 2.56 -1.30
C PHE A 112 3.08 1.10 -1.70
N VAL A 113 4.26 0.52 -1.41
CA VAL A 113 4.58 -0.87 -1.77
C VAL A 113 3.71 -1.84 -0.99
N SER A 114 3.46 -1.57 0.29
CA SER A 114 2.59 -2.41 1.11
C SER A 114 1.16 -2.40 0.56
N ALA A 115 0.63 -1.21 0.25
CA ALA A 115 -0.68 -1.08 -0.38
C ALA A 115 -0.73 -1.75 -1.76
N LEU A 116 0.33 -1.67 -2.56
CA LEU A 116 0.40 -2.30 -3.88
C LEU A 116 0.39 -3.84 -3.77
N VAL A 117 1.17 -4.41 -2.85
CA VAL A 117 1.17 -5.86 -2.57
C VAL A 117 -0.21 -6.32 -2.14
N GLU A 118 -0.84 -5.59 -1.22
CA GLU A 118 -2.19 -5.87 -0.74
C GLU A 118 -3.22 -5.80 -1.87
N THR A 119 -3.13 -4.77 -2.72
CA THR A 119 -4.01 -4.58 -3.88
C THR A 119 -3.89 -5.72 -4.89
N ILE A 120 -2.67 -6.16 -5.19
CA ILE A 120 -2.42 -7.29 -6.10
C ILE A 120 -3.05 -8.57 -5.53
N LEU A 121 -2.83 -8.83 -4.24
CA LEU A 121 -3.39 -10.02 -3.58
C LEU A 121 -4.89 -9.95 -3.42
N PHE A 122 -5.45 -8.77 -3.20
CA PHE A 122 -6.90 -8.52 -3.21
C PHE A 122 -7.50 -8.91 -4.55
N PHE A 123 -6.96 -8.41 -5.68
CA PHE A 123 -7.48 -8.77 -7.00
C PHE A 123 -7.25 -10.24 -7.35
N ALA A 124 -6.11 -10.82 -6.95
CA ALA A 124 -5.87 -12.25 -7.08
C ALA A 124 -6.93 -13.07 -6.32
N SER A 125 -7.29 -12.63 -5.12
CA SER A 125 -8.32 -13.28 -4.28
C SER A 125 -9.71 -13.13 -4.88
N VAL A 126 -10.07 -11.94 -5.39
CA VAL A 126 -11.32 -11.72 -6.15
C VAL A 126 -11.42 -12.67 -7.34
N ALA A 127 -10.35 -12.76 -8.15
CA ALA A 127 -10.31 -13.62 -9.32
C ALA A 127 -10.41 -15.11 -8.94
N PHE A 128 -9.71 -15.54 -7.89
CA PHE A 128 -9.77 -16.91 -7.38
C PHE A 128 -11.17 -17.27 -6.89
N ILE A 129 -11.80 -16.41 -6.10
CA ILE A 129 -13.16 -16.64 -5.58
C ILE A 129 -14.17 -16.76 -6.72
N TYR A 130 -14.07 -15.88 -7.73
CA TYR A 130 -14.92 -15.97 -8.91
C TYR A 130 -14.71 -17.30 -9.66
N ALA A 131 -13.46 -17.73 -9.82
CA ALA A 131 -13.13 -18.98 -10.52
C ALA A 131 -13.62 -20.24 -9.78
N VAL A 132 -13.57 -20.26 -8.45
CA VAL A 132 -13.92 -21.45 -7.63
C VAL A 132 -15.41 -21.46 -7.27
N TYR A 133 -15.96 -20.32 -6.89
CA TYR A 133 -17.32 -20.24 -6.32
C TYR A 133 -18.33 -19.57 -7.27
N GLY A 134 -17.90 -18.99 -8.38
CA GLY A 134 -18.78 -18.26 -9.31
C GLY A 134 -19.34 -16.95 -8.76
N ILE A 135 -18.81 -16.46 -7.63
CA ILE A 135 -19.29 -15.25 -6.95
C ILE A 135 -18.58 -14.03 -7.52
N ASP A 136 -19.33 -13.08 -8.11
CA ASP A 136 -18.78 -11.79 -8.53
C ASP A 136 -18.77 -10.79 -7.36
N MET A 137 -17.64 -10.74 -6.66
CA MET A 137 -17.44 -9.83 -5.53
C MET A 137 -17.63 -8.35 -5.89
N ARG A 138 -17.45 -7.96 -7.16
CA ARG A 138 -17.68 -6.57 -7.59
C ARG A 138 -19.16 -6.23 -7.47
N LYS A 139 -20.03 -7.12 -7.95
CA LYS A 139 -21.48 -6.97 -7.85
C LYS A 139 -21.93 -6.92 -6.40
N ALA A 140 -21.39 -7.81 -5.56
CA ALA A 140 -21.70 -7.84 -4.13
C ALA A 140 -21.38 -6.49 -3.45
N VAL A 141 -20.18 -5.94 -3.66
CA VAL A 141 -19.77 -4.66 -3.05
C VAL A 141 -20.62 -3.48 -3.52
N PHE A 142 -20.90 -3.37 -4.81
CA PHE A 142 -21.65 -2.22 -5.34
C PHE A 142 -23.16 -2.30 -5.11
N SER A 143 -23.72 -3.52 -5.01
CA SER A 143 -25.12 -3.71 -4.59
C SER A 143 -25.37 -3.18 -3.17
N LEU A 144 -24.41 -3.35 -2.26
CA LEU A 144 -24.47 -2.78 -0.90
C LEU A 144 -24.42 -1.24 -0.89
N LEU A 145 -23.82 -0.63 -1.91
CA LEU A 145 -23.77 0.83 -2.09
C LEU A 145 -24.98 1.38 -2.86
N GLY A 146 -25.94 0.53 -3.21
CA GLY A 146 -27.13 0.92 -3.99
C GLY A 146 -26.81 1.38 -5.41
N LYS A 147 -25.68 0.94 -5.97
CA LYS A 147 -25.24 1.30 -7.33
C LYS A 147 -25.13 0.05 -8.18
N ASP A 148 -26.10 -0.15 -9.06
CA ASP A 148 -26.09 -1.26 -10.01
C ASP A 148 -25.85 -0.72 -11.43
N GLY A 149 -24.67 -0.99 -11.99
CA GLY A 149 -24.34 -0.62 -13.37
C GLY A 149 -22.89 -0.94 -13.76
N GLU A 150 -22.65 -1.30 -15.02
CA GLU A 150 -21.30 -1.61 -15.55
C GLU A 150 -20.29 -0.46 -15.33
N ALA A 151 -20.83 0.74 -15.44
CA ALA A 151 -20.20 2.01 -15.15
C ALA A 151 -19.65 2.12 -13.71
N ALA A 152 -20.33 1.54 -12.71
CA ALA A 152 -19.85 1.51 -11.33
C ALA A 152 -18.70 0.51 -11.15
N TYR A 153 -18.72 -0.61 -11.88
CA TYR A 153 -17.66 -1.63 -11.80
C TYR A 153 -16.31 -1.15 -12.33
N ALA A 154 -16.29 -0.14 -13.21
CA ALA A 154 -15.08 0.52 -13.68
C ALA A 154 -14.24 1.14 -12.55
N ILE A 155 -14.89 1.55 -11.44
CA ILE A 155 -14.20 2.20 -10.30
C ILE A 155 -13.58 1.15 -9.36
N PHE A 156 -13.94 -0.14 -9.50
CA PHE A 156 -13.50 -1.20 -8.60
C PHE A 156 -11.98 -1.28 -8.40
N PRO A 157 -11.13 -1.11 -9.44
CA PRO A 157 -9.68 -1.11 -9.26
C PRO A 157 -9.18 -0.01 -8.32
N LEU A 158 -9.70 1.21 -8.48
CA LEU A 158 -9.40 2.34 -7.60
C LEU A 158 -9.91 2.09 -6.18
N PHE A 159 -11.08 1.44 -6.06
CA PHE A 159 -11.63 1.03 -4.76
C PHE A 159 -10.70 0.09 -4.00
N GLY A 160 -10.27 -1.00 -4.65
CA GLY A 160 -9.34 -1.95 -4.04
C GLY A 160 -7.99 -1.31 -3.67
N PHE A 161 -7.45 -0.45 -4.54
CA PHE A 161 -6.20 0.25 -4.25
C PHE A 161 -6.32 1.17 -3.03
N ALA A 162 -7.41 1.92 -2.92
CA ALA A 162 -7.56 2.83 -1.82
C ALA A 162 -7.95 2.17 -0.50
N TYR A 163 -8.72 1.07 -0.54
CA TYR A 163 -8.90 0.19 0.61
C TYR A 163 -7.53 -0.23 1.15
N SER A 164 -6.65 -0.69 0.26
CA SER A 164 -5.28 -1.10 0.60
C SER A 164 -4.43 0.07 1.12
N LEU A 165 -4.57 1.27 0.56
CA LEU A 165 -3.89 2.48 1.07
C LEU A 165 -4.36 2.84 2.48
N CYS A 166 -5.65 2.77 2.76
CA CYS A 166 -6.19 3.01 4.10
C CYS A 166 -5.61 1.99 5.09
N GLN A 167 -5.60 0.72 4.73
CA GLN A 167 -5.08 -0.36 5.56
C GLN A 167 -3.56 -0.23 5.79
N ALA A 168 -2.77 -0.06 4.73
CA ALA A 168 -1.32 0.16 4.81
C ALA A 168 -0.98 1.43 5.61
N GLY A 169 -1.76 2.49 5.43
CA GLY A 169 -1.61 3.75 6.13
C GLY A 169 -1.88 3.68 7.63
N ILE A 170 -2.97 3.02 8.04
CA ILE A 170 -3.25 2.76 9.46
C ILE A 170 -2.15 1.87 10.05
N SER A 171 -1.76 0.83 9.33
CA SER A 171 -0.66 -0.07 9.74
C SER A 171 0.65 0.69 9.92
N HIS A 172 0.98 1.60 9.00
CA HIS A 172 2.15 2.47 9.11
C HIS A 172 2.09 3.34 10.37
N LEU A 173 0.96 3.97 10.68
CA LEU A 173 0.82 4.76 11.90
C LEU A 173 1.02 3.92 13.17
N ILE A 174 0.49 2.70 13.20
CA ILE A 174 0.65 1.76 14.31
C ILE A 174 2.13 1.36 14.42
N ILE A 175 2.72 0.86 13.33
CA ILE A 175 4.11 0.40 13.30
C ILE A 175 5.09 1.53 13.57
N TYR A 176 4.83 2.76 13.14
CA TYR A 176 5.68 3.92 13.45
C TYR A 176 5.60 4.30 14.93
N ASN A 177 4.39 4.36 15.50
CA ASN A 177 4.22 4.73 16.91
C ASN A 177 4.76 3.65 17.87
N LEU A 178 4.54 2.37 17.56
CA LEU A 178 5.14 1.27 18.30
C LEU A 178 6.64 1.16 17.99
N GLY A 179 7.04 1.30 16.72
CA GLY A 179 8.40 1.14 16.21
C GLY A 179 9.39 2.14 16.81
N ASN A 180 8.96 3.39 17.00
CA ASN A 180 9.73 4.40 17.74
C ASN A 180 9.98 4.00 19.20
N ARG A 181 9.06 3.25 19.83
CA ARG A 181 9.27 2.67 21.17
C ARG A 181 10.10 1.39 21.14
N MET A 182 10.28 0.78 19.96
CA MET A 182 10.93 -0.51 19.72
C MET A 182 12.30 -0.37 19.03
N SER A 183 12.85 0.84 18.92
CA SER A 183 14.13 1.14 18.26
C SER A 183 14.20 0.75 16.77
N MET A 184 13.05 0.55 16.11
CA MET A 184 12.97 0.37 14.67
C MET A 184 13.12 1.74 14.02
N GLN A 185 14.36 2.21 13.86
CA GLN A 185 14.62 3.49 13.19
C GLN A 185 14.75 3.26 11.69
N PRO A 186 14.04 4.05 10.85
CA PRO A 186 14.34 4.07 9.43
C PRO A 186 15.78 4.54 9.25
N GLN A 187 16.58 3.77 8.52
CA GLN A 187 17.87 4.26 8.04
C GLN A 187 17.62 5.50 7.18
N LYS A 188 18.54 6.49 7.18
CA LYS A 188 18.42 7.68 6.31
C LYS A 188 18.18 7.24 4.86
N GLY A 189 16.94 7.36 4.41
CA GLY A 189 16.54 6.98 3.07
C GLY A 189 17.20 7.87 2.03
N LEU A 190 17.45 7.31 0.85
CA LEU A 190 17.83 8.12 -0.32
C LEU A 190 16.71 9.11 -0.65
N ASP A 191 17.08 10.33 -1.07
CA ASP A 191 16.11 11.28 -1.61
C ASP A 191 15.61 10.82 -2.98
N ILE A 192 14.50 10.10 -2.95
CA ILE A 192 13.78 9.50 -4.07
C ILE A 192 12.72 10.44 -4.66
N SER A 193 12.68 11.69 -4.23
CA SER A 193 11.52 12.53 -4.51
C SER A 193 11.39 12.94 -5.96
N ALA A 194 12.46 12.89 -6.75
CA ALA A 194 12.38 13.06 -8.20
C ALA A 194 11.67 11.88 -8.88
N PHE A 195 11.87 10.66 -8.37
CA PHE A 195 11.16 9.47 -8.81
C PHE A 195 9.67 9.55 -8.46
N GLU A 196 9.33 9.98 -7.23
CA GLU A 196 7.94 10.19 -6.80
C GLU A 196 7.18 11.16 -7.73
N ASP A 197 7.77 12.34 -7.99
CA ASP A 197 7.17 13.35 -8.85
C ASP A 197 7.05 12.85 -10.31
N GLY A 198 8.09 12.19 -10.84
CA GLY A 198 8.10 11.65 -12.19
C GLY A 198 7.08 10.52 -12.38
N PHE A 199 6.95 9.63 -11.40
CA PHE A 199 5.96 8.56 -11.39
C PHE A 199 4.53 9.12 -11.32
N ALA A 200 4.29 10.15 -10.50
CA ALA A 200 3.00 10.81 -10.42
C ALA A 200 2.58 11.41 -11.78
N ILE A 201 3.49 12.14 -12.44
CA ILE A 201 3.24 12.72 -13.76
C ILE A 201 2.95 11.62 -14.79
N LEU A 202 3.77 10.56 -14.80
CA LEU A 202 3.59 9.45 -15.73
C LEU A 202 2.21 8.79 -15.56
N MET A 203 1.80 8.48 -14.33
CA MET A 203 0.52 7.81 -14.05
C MET A 203 -0.69 8.71 -14.31
N LEU A 204 -0.60 9.99 -13.95
CA LEU A 204 -1.67 10.95 -14.26
C LEU A 204 -1.77 11.20 -15.77
N ALA A 205 -0.65 11.26 -16.51
CA ALA A 205 -0.65 11.35 -17.97
C ALA A 205 -1.22 10.07 -18.63
N ALA A 206 -0.81 8.89 -18.13
CA ALA A 206 -1.31 7.60 -18.59
C ALA A 206 -2.82 7.46 -18.40
N CYS A 207 -3.38 8.02 -17.32
CA CYS A 207 -4.82 8.08 -17.10
C CYS A 207 -5.57 8.69 -18.30
N PHE A 208 -5.07 9.75 -18.92
CA PHE A 208 -5.69 10.34 -20.12
C PHE A 208 -5.69 9.39 -21.31
N GLY A 209 -4.54 8.76 -21.60
CA GLY A 209 -4.39 7.86 -22.74
C GLY A 209 -5.21 6.58 -22.56
N ILE A 210 -5.18 6.00 -21.37
CA ILE A 210 -5.84 4.73 -21.05
C ILE A 210 -7.35 4.90 -20.88
N ALA A 211 -7.85 6.09 -20.48
CA ALA A 211 -9.29 6.33 -20.31
C ALA A 211 -10.14 6.05 -21.57
N TYR A 212 -9.53 6.09 -22.76
CA TYR A 212 -10.19 5.76 -24.03
C TYR A 212 -10.07 4.27 -24.42
N LEU A 213 -9.17 3.52 -23.79
CA LEU A 213 -8.93 2.10 -24.07
C LEU A 213 -9.60 1.20 -23.02
N ASP A 214 -9.33 1.47 -21.75
CA ASP A 214 -9.87 0.74 -20.60
C ASP A 214 -10.06 1.71 -19.42
N ILE A 215 -11.31 2.04 -19.16
CA ILE A 215 -11.68 2.97 -18.10
C ILE A 215 -11.28 2.46 -16.71
N SER A 216 -11.26 1.15 -16.50
CA SER A 216 -10.95 0.55 -15.19
C SER A 216 -9.47 0.68 -14.87
N ALA A 217 -8.63 0.44 -15.89
CA ALA A 217 -7.20 0.67 -15.79
C ALA A 217 -6.87 2.16 -15.60
N ALA A 218 -7.62 3.06 -16.25
CA ALA A 218 -7.44 4.50 -16.08
C ALA A 218 -7.72 4.96 -14.63
N TYR A 219 -8.76 4.42 -13.99
CA TYR A 219 -9.05 4.67 -12.58
C TYR A 219 -7.93 4.21 -11.65
N LEU A 220 -7.29 3.07 -11.95
CA LEU A 220 -6.13 2.61 -11.19
C LEU A 220 -4.92 3.55 -11.38
N CYS A 221 -4.60 3.94 -12.62
CA CYS A 221 -3.55 4.92 -12.93
C CYS A 221 -3.80 6.25 -12.22
N PHE A 222 -5.05 6.72 -12.19
CA PHE A 222 -5.43 7.91 -11.42
C PHE A 222 -5.09 7.75 -9.93
N GLY A 223 -5.47 6.63 -9.30
CA GLY A 223 -5.16 6.38 -7.88
C GLY A 223 -3.67 6.36 -7.59
N LEU A 224 -2.90 5.64 -8.40
CA LEU A 224 -1.44 5.54 -8.28
C LEU A 224 -0.76 6.92 -8.43
N GLY A 225 -1.19 7.71 -9.41
CA GLY A 225 -0.67 9.06 -9.64
C GLY A 225 -1.09 10.05 -8.55
N ALA A 226 -2.34 9.98 -8.10
CA ALA A 226 -2.88 10.85 -7.07
C ALA A 226 -2.13 10.68 -5.74
N TYR A 227 -1.81 9.45 -5.34
CA TYR A 227 -1.04 9.19 -4.12
C TYR A 227 0.27 10.00 -4.07
N PHE A 228 1.11 9.89 -5.09
CA PHE A 228 2.39 10.61 -5.14
C PHE A 228 2.24 12.11 -5.42
N ALA A 229 1.25 12.51 -6.23
CA ALA A 229 0.98 13.94 -6.47
C ALA A 229 0.61 14.68 -5.17
N LEU A 230 -0.16 14.03 -4.30
CA LEU A 230 -0.47 14.56 -2.98
C LEU A 230 0.75 14.53 -2.07
N TYR A 231 1.61 13.53 -2.21
CA TYR A 231 2.86 13.46 -1.46
C TYR A 231 3.84 14.58 -1.83
N SER A 232 3.81 15.09 -3.07
CA SER A 232 4.60 16.26 -3.49
C SER A 232 4.28 17.53 -2.66
N LEU A 233 3.12 17.60 -1.99
CA LEU A 233 2.76 18.68 -1.06
C LEU A 233 3.55 18.64 0.27
N ARG A 234 4.35 17.61 0.54
CA ARG A 234 5.19 17.49 1.75
C ARG A 234 6.19 18.62 1.96
N ARG A 235 6.44 19.41 0.92
CA ARG A 235 7.31 20.59 1.02
C ARG A 235 6.61 21.78 1.65
N ILE A 236 5.28 21.80 1.61
CA ILE A 236 4.43 22.90 2.10
C ILE A 236 3.92 22.58 3.50
N VAL A 237 3.42 21.36 3.70
CA VAL A 237 3.01 20.85 5.03
C VAL A 237 4.14 20.00 5.59
N LYS A 238 4.49 20.12 6.88
CA LYS A 238 5.52 19.28 7.50
C LYS A 238 4.89 18.29 8.47
N GLY A 239 5.36 17.05 8.43
CA GLY A 239 5.17 16.06 9.50
C GLY A 239 4.25 14.89 9.17
N ARG A 240 4.19 13.95 10.11
CA ARG A 240 3.45 12.66 10.10
C ARG A 240 1.97 12.71 9.71
N TRP A 241 1.32 13.87 9.87
CA TRP A 241 -0.07 14.06 9.46
C TRP A 241 -0.24 14.10 7.94
N LEU A 242 0.83 14.24 7.15
CA LEU A 242 0.77 14.19 5.70
C LEU A 242 0.34 12.84 5.16
N ILE A 243 0.74 11.73 5.79
CA ILE A 243 0.34 10.40 5.36
C ILE A 243 -1.15 10.21 5.66
N ALA A 244 -1.59 10.59 6.87
CA ALA A 244 -3.01 10.60 7.22
C ALA A 244 -3.84 11.53 6.33
N CYS A 245 -3.32 12.72 5.97
CA CYS A 245 -3.96 13.65 5.05
C CYS A 245 -3.95 13.14 3.61
N ALA A 246 -2.89 12.46 3.13
CA ALA A 246 -2.84 11.86 1.81
C ALA A 246 -3.82 10.70 1.68
N ILE A 247 -3.95 9.88 2.73
CA ILE A 247 -4.95 8.80 2.81
C ILE A 247 -6.36 9.39 2.87
N ALA A 248 -6.61 10.36 3.77
CA ALA A 248 -7.90 11.01 3.90
C ALA A 248 -8.28 11.74 2.61
N LEU A 249 -7.34 12.37 1.93
CA LEU A 249 -7.57 13.07 0.67
C LEU A 249 -7.73 12.09 -0.50
N CYS A 250 -7.02 10.96 -0.54
CA CYS A 250 -7.30 9.86 -1.46
C CYS A 250 -8.74 9.35 -1.26
N ALA A 251 -9.14 9.06 -0.02
CA ALA A 251 -10.50 8.64 0.32
C ALA A 251 -11.56 9.70 -0.04
N ILE A 252 -11.28 10.99 0.19
CA ILE A 252 -12.14 12.10 -0.22
C ILE A 252 -12.20 12.22 -1.75
N THR A 253 -11.09 12.06 -2.46
CA THR A 253 -11.07 12.11 -3.93
C THR A 253 -11.81 10.93 -4.55
N MET A 254 -11.85 9.77 -3.88
CA MET A 254 -12.71 8.66 -4.27
C MET A 254 -14.18 8.90 -4.00
N LEU A 255 -14.52 9.44 -2.82
CA LEU A 255 -15.91 9.78 -2.50
C LEU A 255 -16.42 10.89 -3.42
N ALA A 256 -15.57 11.86 -3.72
CA ALA A 256 -15.84 12.93 -4.67
C ALA A 256 -15.94 12.40 -6.10
N SER A 257 -15.06 11.51 -6.54
CA SER A 257 -15.15 10.91 -7.88
C SER A 257 -16.38 10.02 -8.00
N ALA A 258 -16.71 9.22 -6.98
CA ALA A 258 -17.92 8.40 -6.93
C ALA A 258 -19.22 9.23 -6.87
N TYR A 259 -19.20 10.40 -6.22
CA TYR A 259 -20.33 11.34 -6.20
C TYR A 259 -20.47 12.10 -7.52
N LEU A 260 -19.37 12.57 -8.10
CA LEU A 260 -19.37 13.31 -9.37
C LEU A 260 -19.66 12.40 -10.56
N TYR A 261 -19.38 11.10 -10.44
CA TYR A 261 -19.76 10.09 -11.43
C TYR A 261 -21.26 10.07 -11.74
N SER A 262 -22.13 10.42 -10.78
CA SER A 262 -23.57 10.49 -11.03
C SER A 262 -24.03 11.79 -11.72
N LYS A 263 -23.13 12.78 -11.86
CA LYS A 263 -23.47 14.12 -12.37
C LYS A 263 -22.69 14.54 -13.62
N LEU A 264 -21.58 13.87 -13.93
CA LEU A 264 -20.74 14.15 -15.09
C LEU A 264 -20.74 12.94 -16.05
N PRO A 265 -20.59 13.16 -17.37
CA PRO A 265 -20.41 12.07 -18.31
C PRO A 265 -19.22 11.19 -17.89
N GLN A 266 -19.33 9.87 -18.13
CA GLN A 266 -18.64 8.78 -17.43
C GLN A 266 -17.12 8.93 -17.24
N ASN A 267 -16.43 9.75 -18.04
CA ASN A 267 -14.97 9.89 -18.00
C ASN A 267 -14.51 11.29 -17.56
N ALA A 268 -15.37 12.31 -17.69
CA ALA A 268 -14.97 13.71 -17.52
C ALA A 268 -14.56 14.01 -16.07
N GLY A 269 -15.25 13.43 -15.09
CA GLY A 269 -14.93 13.63 -13.67
C GLY A 269 -13.50 13.23 -13.32
N MET A 270 -13.09 12.01 -13.64
CA MET A 270 -11.73 11.50 -13.37
C MET A 270 -10.67 12.34 -14.10
N ILE A 271 -10.89 12.63 -15.39
CA ILE A 271 -9.97 13.40 -16.22
C ILE A 271 -9.78 14.82 -15.67
N SER A 272 -10.86 15.49 -15.25
CA SER A 272 -10.79 16.82 -14.64
C SER A 272 -9.98 16.81 -13.34
N PHE A 273 -10.15 15.79 -12.48
CA PHE A 273 -9.37 15.67 -11.25
C PHE A 273 -7.89 15.33 -11.53
N ALA A 274 -7.61 14.51 -12.53
CA ALA A 274 -6.24 14.23 -12.94
C ALA A 274 -5.52 15.51 -13.41
N LEU A 275 -6.18 16.34 -14.23
CA LEU A 275 -5.66 17.64 -14.66
C LEU A 275 -5.43 18.58 -13.48
N PHE A 276 -6.32 18.56 -12.48
CA PHE A 276 -6.18 19.41 -11.29
C PHE A 276 -4.96 19.02 -10.44
N LEU A 277 -4.66 17.73 -10.31
CA LEU A 277 -3.54 17.24 -9.50
C LEU A 277 -2.18 17.34 -10.19
N LEU A 278 -2.14 17.26 -11.53
CA LEU A 278 -0.91 17.21 -12.33
C LEU A 278 0.08 18.39 -12.11
N PRO A 279 -0.36 19.65 -11.87
CA PRO A 279 0.53 20.76 -11.55
C PRO A 279 1.37 20.54 -10.29
N LEU A 280 0.88 19.80 -9.29
CA LEU A 280 1.58 19.61 -8.01
C LEU A 280 2.95 18.92 -8.19
N PRO A 281 3.04 17.69 -8.75
CA PRO A 281 4.31 17.06 -9.00
C PRO A 281 5.13 17.78 -10.09
N ALA A 282 4.48 18.44 -11.07
CA ALA A 282 5.19 19.18 -12.12
C ALA A 282 5.99 20.37 -11.56
N VAL A 283 5.38 21.19 -10.70
CA VAL A 283 6.06 22.31 -10.03
C VAL A 283 7.14 21.79 -9.07
N SER A 284 6.85 20.72 -8.34
CA SER A 284 7.79 20.04 -7.45
C SER A 284 9.04 19.56 -8.19
N LEU A 285 8.89 18.94 -9.36
CA LEU A 285 10.00 18.46 -10.18
C LEU A 285 10.77 19.63 -10.83
N ALA A 286 10.07 20.61 -11.41
CA ALA A 286 10.68 21.77 -12.04
C ALA A 286 11.56 22.56 -11.06
N SER A 287 11.09 22.78 -9.83
CA SER A 287 11.87 23.47 -8.78
C SER A 287 13.17 22.73 -8.42
N LYS A 288 13.17 21.39 -8.42
CA LYS A 288 14.38 20.58 -8.20
C LYS A 288 15.37 20.69 -9.35
N LEU A 289 14.88 20.59 -10.59
CA LEU A 289 15.72 20.69 -11.78
C LEU A 289 16.40 22.07 -11.85
N ILE A 290 15.66 23.14 -11.54
CA ILE A 290 16.21 24.50 -11.42
C ILE A 290 17.25 24.59 -10.29
N GLY A 291 16.99 23.98 -9.14
CA GLY A 291 17.93 23.95 -8.02
C GLY A 291 19.23 23.20 -8.32
N LEU A 292 19.16 22.12 -9.10
CA LEU A 292 20.34 21.37 -9.58
C LEU A 292 21.14 22.18 -10.60
N ALA A 293 20.47 22.84 -11.55
CA ALA A 293 21.11 23.71 -12.53
C ALA A 293 21.81 24.94 -11.89
N LYS A 294 21.34 25.38 -10.71
CA LYS A 294 21.93 26.50 -9.96
C LYS A 294 23.07 26.11 -9.03
N LYS A 295 23.38 24.81 -8.81
CA LYS A 295 24.56 24.43 -8.01
C LYS A 295 25.83 24.74 -8.81
N PRO A 296 26.67 25.72 -8.40
CA PRO A 296 27.94 25.92 -9.06
C PRO A 296 28.79 24.66 -8.87
N ALA A 297 29.46 24.23 -9.94
CA ALA A 297 30.53 23.23 -9.85
C ALA A 297 31.53 23.76 -8.81
N LYS A 298 31.56 23.18 -7.61
CA LYS A 298 32.63 23.44 -6.65
C LYS A 298 33.93 23.01 -7.34
N GLY A 299 34.78 23.98 -7.60
CA GLY A 299 35.95 23.83 -8.47
C GLY A 299 36.91 22.75 -7.98
N HIS A 300 37.41 21.97 -8.94
CA HIS A 300 38.81 21.58 -8.94
C HIS A 300 39.63 22.87 -9.02
N ARG A 301 40.10 23.34 -7.87
CA ARG A 301 41.27 24.20 -7.79
C ARG A 301 42.14 23.75 -6.63
N ASP A 302 43.36 23.43 -7.04
CA ASP A 302 44.61 23.53 -6.29
C ASP A 302 44.91 22.42 -5.28
N ASP A 303 45.75 21.47 -5.73
CA ASP A 303 46.95 21.02 -5.02
C ASP A 303 48.02 20.64 -6.07
N GLU A 304 48.49 21.65 -6.81
CA GLU A 304 49.84 21.66 -7.39
C GLU A 304 50.55 22.91 -6.86
N LYS A 305 51.30 22.74 -5.76
CA LYS A 305 52.55 23.45 -5.47
C LYS A 305 53.43 22.59 -4.58
#